data_AF-A0A960UJ43-F1
#
_entry.id   AF-A0A960UJ43-F1
#
_cell.length_a   1.000
_cell.length_b   1.000
_cell.length_c   1.000
_cell.angle_alpha   90.00
_cell.angle_beta   90.00
_cell.angle_gamma   90.00
#
_symmetry.space_group_name_H-M   'P 1'
#
loop_
_entity.id
_entity.type
_entity.pdbx_description
1 polymer ?
#
loop_
_entity_poly.entity_id
_entity_poly.type
_entity_poly.pdbx_seq_one_letter_code
_entity_poly.pdbx_strand_id
1 'polypeptide(L)'
;MSKFELFDFTPEIIDSFRENHEIPVHFYNKDGQVLIHKKEDASEAEIDRLLRFVKQGIYYDIEDSEKLGISQDGRDIPEGLTDTKLLDEQITDELNEGAKELFQSLKRTSITSVQARKTSERLAGVFDAFESQPDMGVGLVNILELMGGRDNTHDVELAVKRTVVAMALKTRGTTATGARDRARLQDAANVLMMSALLCDIGYGRMNMPEEDGLSDQQMNYIRNHPIMSYLMIAHERSIDPRVKRNVLSHHRPMKAGTPGNNYPSIKNITARLNALKEKYEQDPARRHIAEDIDMQLKLLVRDLPYDEDAAILAIASEFASLTSRVPWREPFSARRAVQMIVNNSYFTYPDRIVREFLDYVSISLCNNEKILKEGDFIIVAMRSGSGKTFFEVGQITNATRFQSKPGMDRFATIYPEIGRSPKFQFLKFPLEGLKPDPRKAHYELSKDDSRHIVYAVDPTHDPDLYEELFKLTRTHVPGHEGTGSVHT
;
A
#
# COMPACT_ATOMS: atom_id res chain seq x y z
N MET A 1 14.89 -19.28 1.54
CA MET A 1 14.80 -18.45 0.32
C MET A 1 15.80 -19.02 -0.68
N SER A 2 15.43 -19.24 -1.94
CA SER A 2 16.40 -19.74 -2.93
C SER A 2 17.47 -18.68 -3.17
N LYS A 3 18.74 -19.08 -3.15
CA LYS A 3 19.91 -18.18 -3.29
C LYS A 3 20.03 -17.56 -4.69
N PHE A 4 19.26 -18.05 -5.66
CA PHE A 4 19.44 -17.79 -7.07
C PHE A 4 18.21 -17.14 -7.71
N GLU A 5 18.42 -16.08 -8.49
CA GLU A 5 17.40 -15.37 -9.25
C GLU A 5 17.59 -15.61 -10.76
N LEU A 6 16.48 -15.58 -11.51
CA LEU A 6 16.53 -15.69 -12.96
C LEU A 6 17.26 -14.45 -13.51
N PHE A 7 18.31 -14.68 -14.28
CA PHE A 7 19.07 -13.61 -14.91
C PHE A 7 18.33 -13.16 -16.17
N ASP A 8 17.90 -11.89 -16.18
CA ASP A 8 17.30 -11.27 -17.35
C ASP A 8 18.40 -10.66 -18.24
N PHE A 9 18.31 -10.94 -19.54
CA PHE A 9 19.35 -10.59 -20.48
C PHE A 9 19.05 -9.24 -21.12
N THR A 10 19.82 -8.22 -20.73
CA THR A 10 19.83 -6.95 -21.44
C THR A 10 21.03 -6.89 -22.40
N PRO A 11 20.89 -6.33 -23.61
CA PRO A 11 22.00 -6.15 -24.55
C PRO A 11 23.21 -5.44 -23.91
N GLU A 12 22.94 -4.49 -23.03
CA GLU A 12 23.95 -3.66 -22.35
C GLU A 12 24.87 -4.49 -21.44
N ILE A 13 24.35 -5.49 -20.74
CA ILE A 13 25.15 -6.34 -19.85
C ILE A 13 26.07 -7.27 -20.68
N ILE A 14 25.58 -7.79 -21.80
CA ILE A 14 26.38 -8.66 -22.68
C ILE A 14 27.48 -7.87 -23.38
N ASP A 15 27.18 -6.66 -23.84
CA ASP A 15 28.18 -5.80 -24.47
C ASP A 15 29.27 -5.41 -23.44
N SER A 16 28.92 -5.19 -22.17
CA SER A 16 29.90 -5.03 -21.09
C SER A 16 30.80 -6.26 -20.91
N PHE A 17 30.28 -7.48 -21.00
CA PHE A 17 31.11 -8.70 -20.92
C PHE A 17 32.07 -8.81 -22.10
N ARG A 18 31.63 -8.41 -23.29
CA ARG A 18 32.46 -8.39 -24.51
C ARG A 18 33.56 -7.35 -24.42
N GLU A 19 33.22 -6.14 -24.01
CA GLU A 19 34.17 -5.03 -23.84
C GLU A 19 35.24 -5.33 -22.79
N ASN A 20 34.85 -5.97 -21.68
CA ASN A 20 35.77 -6.32 -20.59
C ASN A 20 36.44 -7.68 -20.77
N HIS A 21 36.08 -8.46 -21.80
CA HIS A 21 36.52 -9.84 -22.00
C HIS A 21 36.39 -10.70 -20.74
N GLU A 22 35.27 -10.59 -20.02
CA GLU A 22 35.09 -11.25 -18.71
C GLU A 22 33.66 -11.76 -18.54
N ILE A 23 33.54 -12.92 -17.87
CA ILE A 23 32.29 -13.40 -17.26
C ILE A 23 32.45 -13.22 -15.74
N PRO A 24 31.83 -12.21 -15.11
CA PRO A 24 32.19 -11.77 -13.76
C PRO A 24 31.70 -12.71 -12.65
N VAL A 25 30.76 -13.61 -12.94
CA VAL A 25 30.06 -14.43 -11.94
C VAL A 25 29.81 -15.85 -12.44
N HIS A 26 29.48 -16.76 -11.51
CA HIS A 26 28.95 -18.06 -11.87
C HIS A 26 27.46 -17.94 -12.22
N PHE A 27 27.06 -18.64 -13.28
CA PHE A 27 25.67 -18.79 -13.64
C PHE A 27 25.20 -20.21 -13.39
N TYR A 28 23.95 -20.34 -12.97
CA TYR A 28 23.37 -21.58 -12.44
C TYR A 28 22.11 -21.98 -13.22
N ASN A 29 21.70 -23.24 -13.10
CA ASN A 29 20.34 -23.66 -13.40
C ASN A 29 19.42 -23.43 -12.18
N LYS A 30 18.12 -23.67 -12.35
CA LYS A 30 17.11 -23.54 -11.28
C LYS A 30 17.38 -24.41 -10.04
N ASP A 31 18.16 -25.48 -10.20
CA ASP A 31 18.50 -26.43 -9.14
C ASP A 31 19.83 -26.08 -8.44
N GLY A 32 20.45 -24.93 -8.79
CA GLY A 32 21.69 -24.42 -8.18
C GLY A 32 22.97 -25.05 -8.71
N GLN A 33 22.92 -25.79 -9.83
CA GLN A 33 24.12 -26.33 -10.48
C GLN A 33 24.72 -25.28 -11.41
N VAL A 34 26.04 -25.09 -11.33
CA VAL A 34 26.77 -24.16 -12.20
C VAL A 34 26.69 -24.60 -13.66
N LEU A 35 26.12 -23.77 -14.52
CA LEU A 35 26.07 -23.94 -15.97
C LEU A 35 27.25 -23.27 -16.66
N ILE A 36 27.63 -22.08 -16.19
CA ILE A 36 28.75 -21.30 -16.73
C ILE A 36 29.57 -20.77 -15.56
N HIS A 37 30.89 -20.97 -15.63
CA HIS A 37 31.79 -20.49 -14.60
C HIS A 37 32.18 -19.04 -14.86
N LYS A 38 32.35 -18.28 -13.78
CA LYS A 38 33.08 -17.00 -13.84
C LYS A 38 34.43 -17.21 -14.51
N LYS A 39 34.84 -16.28 -15.35
CA LYS A 39 36.04 -16.42 -16.17
C LYS A 39 36.60 -15.06 -16.56
N GLU A 40 37.82 -14.79 -16.13
CA GLU A 40 38.68 -13.72 -16.65
C GLU A 40 39.22 -14.14 -18.03
N ASP A 41 39.37 -13.19 -18.96
CA ASP A 41 39.78 -13.43 -20.36
C ASP A 41 38.84 -14.37 -21.14
N ALA A 42 37.53 -14.16 -21.01
CA ALA A 42 36.51 -14.86 -21.75
C ALA A 42 36.53 -14.49 -23.24
N SER A 43 36.53 -15.50 -24.12
CA SER A 43 36.42 -15.28 -25.57
C SER A 43 34.98 -14.92 -25.97
N GLU A 44 34.83 -14.18 -27.08
CA GLU A 44 33.53 -13.86 -27.69
C GLU A 44 32.63 -15.10 -27.84
N ALA A 45 33.19 -16.22 -28.30
CA ALA A 45 32.46 -17.48 -28.46
C ALA A 45 32.00 -18.11 -27.13
N GLU A 46 32.66 -17.79 -26.02
CA GLU A 46 32.25 -18.22 -24.68
C GLU A 46 31.19 -17.31 -24.10
N ILE A 47 31.28 -16.00 -24.33
CA ILE A 47 30.24 -15.03 -23.97
C ILE A 47 28.95 -15.32 -24.75
N ASP A 48 29.05 -15.63 -26.05
CA ASP A 48 27.91 -16.03 -26.88
C ASP A 48 27.25 -17.36 -26.44
N ARG A 49 27.92 -18.19 -25.62
CA ARG A 49 27.27 -19.36 -25.02
C ARG A 49 26.22 -18.96 -23.99
N LEU A 50 26.39 -17.83 -23.29
CA LEU A 50 25.38 -17.30 -22.36
C LEU A 50 24.05 -17.10 -23.09
N LEU A 51 24.09 -16.57 -24.32
CA LEU A 51 22.91 -16.33 -25.16
C LEU A 51 22.12 -17.60 -25.52
N ARG A 52 22.78 -18.78 -25.52
CA ARG A 52 22.13 -20.06 -25.81
C ARG A 52 21.31 -20.57 -24.62
N PHE A 53 21.74 -20.24 -23.40
CA PHE A 53 21.06 -20.63 -22.16
C PHE A 53 19.93 -19.67 -21.76
N VAL A 54 19.87 -18.46 -22.33
CA VAL A 54 18.74 -17.50 -22.18
C VAL A 54 17.40 -18.21 -22.37
N LYS A 55 17.28 -18.95 -23.48
CA LYS A 55 16.02 -19.62 -23.85
C LYS A 55 15.65 -20.77 -22.92
N GLN A 56 16.57 -21.22 -22.09
CA GLN A 56 16.41 -22.33 -21.15
C GLN A 56 16.25 -21.87 -19.70
N GLY A 57 16.45 -20.57 -19.44
CA GLY A 57 16.48 -19.97 -18.09
C GLY A 57 17.82 -20.20 -17.41
N ILE A 58 18.56 -19.12 -17.19
CA ILE A 58 19.83 -19.12 -16.45
C ILE A 58 19.67 -18.26 -15.20
N TYR A 59 20.35 -18.61 -14.11
CA TYR A 59 20.20 -17.97 -12.82
C TYR A 59 21.54 -17.43 -12.32
N TYR A 60 21.52 -16.41 -11.46
CA TYR A 60 22.69 -15.84 -10.80
C TYR A 60 22.49 -15.82 -9.28
N ASP A 61 23.59 -15.76 -8.52
CA ASP A 61 23.54 -15.59 -7.06
C ASP A 61 23.23 -14.13 -6.73
N ILE A 62 22.25 -13.87 -5.88
CA ILE A 62 21.82 -12.51 -5.53
C ILE A 62 22.98 -11.69 -4.94
N GLU A 63 23.92 -12.34 -4.24
CA GLU A 63 25.11 -11.68 -3.67
C GLU A 63 26.08 -11.14 -4.75
N ASP A 64 25.93 -11.59 -6.00
CA ASP A 64 26.78 -11.23 -7.12
C ASP A 64 26.14 -10.16 -8.04
N SER A 65 24.97 -9.59 -7.67
CA SER A 65 24.24 -8.60 -8.48
C SER A 65 25.08 -7.38 -8.89
N GLU A 66 25.85 -6.83 -7.96
CA GLU A 66 26.70 -5.65 -8.20
C GLU A 66 27.75 -5.91 -9.28
N LYS A 67 28.31 -7.12 -9.32
CA LYS A 67 29.37 -7.51 -10.29
C LYS A 67 28.84 -7.67 -11.71
N LEU A 68 27.53 -7.91 -11.84
CA LEU A 68 26.86 -8.02 -13.13
C LEU A 68 26.48 -6.64 -13.70
N GLY A 69 26.80 -5.54 -13.01
CA GLY A 69 26.23 -4.24 -13.34
C GLY A 69 24.71 -4.19 -13.15
N ILE A 70 24.13 -5.23 -12.52
CA ILE A 70 22.78 -5.22 -11.98
C ILE A 70 22.90 -4.46 -10.65
N SER A 71 23.12 -3.15 -10.76
CA SER A 71 22.86 -2.28 -9.63
C SER A 71 21.40 -2.49 -9.23
N GLN A 72 21.14 -2.68 -7.93
CA GLN A 72 19.78 -2.44 -7.39
C GLN A 72 19.27 -1.03 -7.76
N ASP A 73 20.16 -0.14 -8.22
CA ASP A 73 19.92 1.23 -8.64
C ASP A 73 19.76 1.44 -10.15
N GLY A 74 19.52 0.40 -10.95
CA GLY A 74 18.91 0.54 -12.26
C GLY A 74 17.42 0.84 -12.13
N ARG A 75 17.04 1.77 -11.26
CA ARG A 75 15.65 2.08 -10.94
C ARG A 75 15.01 2.67 -12.21
N ASP A 76 14.01 1.98 -12.75
CA ASP A 76 13.06 2.58 -13.70
C ASP A 76 12.27 3.62 -12.92
N ILE A 77 12.88 4.80 -12.74
CA ILE A 77 12.30 5.98 -12.11
C ILE A 77 11.43 6.65 -13.18
N PRO A 78 10.08 6.59 -13.11
CA PRO A 78 9.22 7.28 -14.05
C PRO A 78 9.62 8.74 -14.29
N GLU A 79 9.43 9.19 -15.53
CA GLU A 79 9.70 10.56 -15.95
C GLU A 79 9.07 11.59 -14.99
N GLY A 80 9.90 12.48 -14.44
CA GLY A 80 9.51 13.52 -13.49
C GLY A 80 9.67 13.19 -12.00
N LEU A 81 10.21 12.02 -11.62
CA LEU A 81 10.60 11.66 -10.24
C LEU A 81 12.05 12.01 -9.94
N THR A 82 12.34 12.35 -8.68
CA THR A 82 13.69 12.52 -8.14
C THR A 82 13.90 11.60 -6.93
N ASP A 83 15.16 11.31 -6.59
CA ASP A 83 15.52 10.50 -5.41
C ASP A 83 15.62 11.34 -4.11
N THR A 84 14.83 12.41 -4.01
CA THR A 84 14.92 13.36 -2.89
C THR A 84 14.29 12.77 -1.63
N LYS A 85 15.01 12.83 -0.50
CA LYS A 85 14.55 12.36 0.82
C LYS A 85 13.52 13.32 1.42
N LEU A 86 12.46 12.75 2.03
CA LEU A 86 11.25 13.48 2.44
C LEU A 86 11.42 14.34 3.70
N LEU A 87 12.15 13.86 4.69
CA LEU A 87 12.41 14.55 5.95
C LEU A 87 13.87 14.39 6.29
N ASP A 88 14.43 15.44 6.87
CA ASP A 88 15.68 15.37 7.61
C ASP A 88 15.59 14.27 8.68
N GLU A 89 16.71 13.58 8.92
CA GLU A 89 16.87 12.64 10.02
C GLU A 89 16.47 13.27 11.34
N GLN A 90 16.77 14.56 11.56
CA GLN A 90 16.40 15.28 12.77
C GLN A 90 14.88 15.30 13.00
N ILE A 91 14.09 15.68 11.99
CA ILE A 91 12.62 15.77 12.12
C ILE A 91 12.01 14.40 12.36
N THR A 92 12.59 13.40 11.72
CA THR A 92 12.20 12.00 11.91
C THR A 92 12.47 11.54 13.34
N ASP A 93 13.64 11.84 13.89
CA ASP A 93 13.99 11.52 15.26
C ASP A 93 13.07 12.24 16.26
N GLU A 94 12.80 13.52 16.04
CA GLU A 94 11.90 14.31 16.88
C GLU A 94 10.47 13.74 16.88
N LEU A 95 9.97 13.30 15.72
CA LEU A 95 8.66 12.64 15.60
C LEU A 95 8.63 11.30 16.33
N ASN A 96 9.67 10.48 16.17
CA ASN A 96 9.77 9.17 16.81
C ASN A 96 9.86 9.28 18.34
N GLU A 97 10.78 10.09 18.85
CA GLU A 97 10.92 10.31 20.30
C GLU A 97 9.67 10.97 20.88
N GLY A 98 9.07 11.89 20.12
CA GLY A 98 7.78 12.48 20.46
C GLY A 98 6.64 11.47 20.61
N ALA A 99 6.52 10.55 19.66
CA ALA A 99 5.53 9.48 19.70
C ALA A 99 5.82 8.51 20.85
N LYS A 100 7.08 8.15 21.08
CA LYS A 100 7.52 7.30 22.19
C LYS A 100 7.18 7.89 23.55
N GLU A 101 7.50 9.17 23.80
CA GLU A 101 7.12 9.90 25.00
C GLU A 101 5.59 9.85 25.23
N LEU A 102 4.82 10.14 24.17
CA LEU A 102 3.36 10.15 24.22
C LEU A 102 2.82 8.76 24.58
N PHE A 103 3.20 7.72 23.85
CA PHE A 103 2.70 6.36 24.05
C PHE A 103 3.10 5.79 25.42
N GLN A 104 4.31 6.07 25.90
CA GLN A 104 4.72 5.68 27.25
C GLN A 104 3.85 6.34 28.33
N SER A 105 3.49 7.61 28.17
CA SER A 105 2.56 8.27 29.10
C SER A 105 1.15 7.68 29.03
N LEU A 106 0.66 7.38 27.82
CA LEU A 106 -0.70 6.90 27.59
C LEU A 106 -0.98 5.51 28.17
N LYS A 107 0.07 4.71 28.41
CA LYS A 107 -0.03 3.45 29.19
C LYS A 107 -0.57 3.69 30.60
N ARG A 108 -0.30 4.85 31.20
CA ARG A 108 -0.66 5.16 32.60
C ARG A 108 -1.82 6.14 32.69
N THR A 109 -1.84 7.18 31.86
CA THR A 109 -2.84 8.25 31.91
C THR A 109 -3.57 8.41 30.57
N SER A 110 -4.63 9.21 30.55
CA SER A 110 -5.20 9.73 29.30
C SER A 110 -4.37 10.92 28.80
N ILE A 111 -4.58 11.36 27.56
CA ILE A 111 -3.84 12.50 26.99
C ILE A 111 -4.19 13.80 27.73
N THR A 112 -3.19 14.63 27.99
CA THR A 112 -3.38 15.96 28.59
C THR A 112 -3.34 17.07 27.53
N SER A 113 -3.89 18.24 27.85
CA SER A 113 -3.84 19.42 26.97
C SER A 113 -2.42 19.84 26.58
N VAL A 114 -1.47 19.73 27.51
CA VAL A 114 -0.04 20.01 27.25
C VAL A 114 0.53 19.05 26.22
N GLN A 115 0.23 17.75 26.36
CA GLN A 115 0.67 16.73 25.41
C GLN A 115 0.02 16.91 24.05
N ALA A 116 -1.28 17.20 24.02
CA ALA A 116 -2.01 17.45 22.77
C ALA A 116 -1.42 18.65 22.02
N ARG A 117 -1.13 19.76 22.72
CA ARG A 117 -0.52 20.95 22.12
C ARG A 117 0.90 20.68 21.62
N LYS A 118 1.77 20.07 22.45
CA LYS A 118 3.15 19.71 22.07
C LYS A 118 3.17 18.80 20.83
N THR A 119 2.24 17.85 20.76
CA THR A 119 2.11 16.93 19.62
C THR A 119 1.68 17.70 18.37
N SER A 120 0.67 18.55 18.47
CA SER A 120 0.20 19.38 17.35
C SER A 120 1.29 20.31 16.79
N GLU A 121 2.05 20.97 17.67
CA GLU A 121 3.20 21.81 17.30
C GLU A 121 4.27 21.02 16.53
N ARG A 122 4.59 19.80 16.99
CA ARG A 122 5.54 18.93 16.31
C ARG A 122 5.04 18.48 14.94
N LEU A 123 3.77 18.10 14.83
CA LEU A 123 3.16 17.72 13.54
C LEU A 123 3.15 18.87 12.55
N ALA A 124 2.93 20.11 13.01
CA ALA A 124 3.04 21.30 12.16
C ALA A 124 4.45 21.43 11.57
N GLY A 125 5.50 21.15 12.35
CA GLY A 125 6.89 21.13 11.87
C GLY A 125 7.15 20.05 10.83
N VAL A 126 6.59 18.84 11.01
CA VAL A 126 6.65 17.76 9.99
C VAL A 126 6.00 18.20 8.68
N PHE A 127 4.83 18.84 8.76
CA PHE A 127 4.15 19.39 7.59
C PHE A 127 4.98 20.47 6.89
N ASP A 128 5.54 21.42 7.62
CA ASP A 128 6.33 22.50 7.05
C ASP A 128 7.57 21.97 6.31
N ALA A 129 8.22 20.94 6.87
CA ALA A 129 9.35 20.27 6.23
C ALA A 129 8.94 19.51 4.96
N PHE A 130 7.80 18.82 5.00
CA PHE A 130 7.25 18.14 3.83
C PHE A 130 6.86 19.12 2.71
N GLU A 131 6.16 20.22 3.04
CA GLU A 131 5.74 21.23 2.07
C GLU A 131 6.94 21.95 1.43
N SER A 132 8.05 22.09 2.17
CA SER A 132 9.27 22.73 1.65
C SER A 132 10.00 21.91 0.58
N GLN A 133 9.60 20.65 0.35
CA GLN A 133 10.24 19.80 -0.65
C GLN A 133 9.83 20.20 -2.08
N PRO A 134 10.79 20.33 -3.02
CA PRO A 134 10.51 20.72 -4.41
C PRO A 134 9.50 19.80 -5.11
N ASP A 135 9.53 18.51 -4.78
CA ASP A 135 8.76 17.45 -5.46
C ASP A 135 7.44 17.09 -4.72
N MET A 136 7.04 17.90 -3.73
CA MET A 136 5.78 17.68 -3.00
C MET A 136 4.57 17.70 -3.95
N GLY A 137 4.53 18.66 -4.88
CA GLY A 137 3.39 18.86 -5.78
C GLY A 137 3.16 17.74 -6.79
N VAL A 138 4.18 16.92 -7.03
CA VAL A 138 4.12 15.75 -7.93
C VAL A 138 3.89 14.44 -7.16
N GLY A 139 4.02 14.44 -5.83
CA GLY A 139 3.80 13.26 -4.97
C GLY A 139 4.98 12.29 -4.94
N LEU A 140 6.19 12.79 -5.19
CA LEU A 140 7.36 12.01 -5.64
C LEU A 140 8.52 12.17 -4.66
N VAL A 141 8.43 11.52 -3.51
CA VAL A 141 9.38 11.73 -2.42
C VAL A 141 9.51 10.45 -1.60
N ASN A 142 10.75 9.99 -1.36
CA ASN A 142 10.98 8.70 -0.70
C ASN A 142 10.62 8.77 0.81
N ILE A 143 9.52 8.11 1.19
CA ILE A 143 8.99 8.10 2.57
C ILE A 143 9.64 6.97 3.41
N LEU A 144 10.20 5.94 2.76
CA LEU A 144 10.61 4.69 3.42
C LEU A 144 11.85 4.82 4.30
N GLU A 145 12.83 5.62 3.90
CA GLU A 145 14.09 5.76 4.66
C GLU A 145 13.87 6.38 6.04
N LEU A 146 12.76 7.11 6.23
CA LEU A 146 12.38 7.70 7.51
C LEU A 146 11.80 6.68 8.49
N MET A 147 11.51 5.47 8.01
CA MET A 147 10.72 4.47 8.71
C MET A 147 11.52 3.22 9.10
N GLY A 148 12.83 3.19 8.80
CA GLY A 148 13.74 2.07 9.09
C GLY A 148 14.79 2.38 10.16
N GLY A 149 15.36 1.33 10.77
CA GLY A 149 16.65 1.40 11.48
C GLY A 149 16.65 1.91 12.93
N ARG A 150 15.49 2.13 13.56
CA ARG A 150 15.40 2.64 14.95
C ARG A 150 14.82 1.61 15.90
N ASP A 151 15.35 1.57 17.15
CA ASP A 151 14.85 0.69 18.21
C ASP A 151 13.55 1.26 18.82
N ASN A 152 12.46 1.11 18.07
CA ASN A 152 11.12 1.54 18.45
C ASN A 152 10.24 0.34 18.81
N THR A 153 9.32 0.56 19.74
CA THR A 153 8.23 -0.40 19.98
C THR A 153 7.30 -0.43 18.77
N HIS A 154 6.69 -1.59 18.49
CA HIS A 154 5.72 -1.79 17.40
C HIS A 154 4.68 -0.66 17.30
N ASP A 155 4.06 -0.26 18.42
CA ASP A 155 3.02 0.78 18.43
C ASP A 155 3.51 2.15 17.94
N VAL A 156 4.76 2.50 18.27
CA VAL A 156 5.40 3.78 17.88
C VAL A 156 5.72 3.75 16.40
N GLU A 157 6.33 2.66 15.93
CA GLU A 157 6.62 2.46 14.51
C GLU A 157 5.34 2.55 13.68
N LEU A 158 4.29 1.82 14.06
CA LEU A 158 2.99 1.85 13.40
C LEU A 158 2.41 3.27 13.33
N ALA A 159 2.42 3.99 14.45
CA ALA A 159 1.85 5.32 14.54
C ALA A 159 2.60 6.35 13.68
N VAL A 160 3.93 6.36 13.74
CA VAL A 160 4.78 7.27 12.94
C VAL A 160 4.60 6.99 11.45
N LYS A 161 4.69 5.71 11.06
CA LYS A 161 4.50 5.28 9.68
C LYS A 161 3.15 5.72 9.13
N ARG A 162 2.08 5.48 9.89
CA ARG A 162 0.72 5.90 9.51
C ARG A 162 0.61 7.42 9.39
N THR A 163 1.20 8.17 10.31
CA THR A 163 1.15 9.64 10.30
C THR A 163 1.78 10.22 9.05
N VAL A 164 2.96 9.75 8.65
CA VAL A 164 3.65 10.25 7.45
C VAL A 164 2.89 9.87 6.17
N VAL A 165 2.43 8.62 6.06
CA VAL A 165 1.64 8.17 4.89
C VAL A 165 0.32 8.92 4.79
N ALA A 166 -0.37 9.14 5.91
CA ALA A 166 -1.62 9.89 5.93
C ALA A 166 -1.42 11.35 5.53
N MET A 167 -0.36 12.00 6.00
CA MET A 167 0.02 13.35 5.57
C MET A 167 0.25 13.40 4.06
N ALA A 168 1.12 12.53 3.53
CA ALA A 168 1.47 12.48 2.11
C ALA A 168 0.22 12.28 1.23
N LEU A 169 -0.67 11.37 1.64
CA LEU A 169 -1.97 11.22 1.00
C LEU A 169 -2.77 12.52 1.09
N LYS A 170 -2.94 13.14 2.26
CA LYS A 170 -3.80 14.33 2.40
C LYS A 170 -3.35 15.52 1.55
N THR A 171 -2.04 15.70 1.41
CA THR A 171 -1.45 16.83 0.68
C THR A 171 -1.22 16.54 -0.80
N ARG A 172 -1.46 15.30 -1.26
CA ARG A 172 -1.23 14.87 -2.64
C ARG A 172 -1.85 15.83 -3.67
N GLY A 173 -1.07 16.18 -4.68
CA GLY A 173 -1.52 17.03 -5.80
C GLY A 173 -2.02 18.42 -5.42
N THR A 174 -1.78 18.87 -4.18
CA THR A 174 -2.23 20.18 -3.69
C THR A 174 -1.08 21.17 -3.71
N THR A 175 -1.23 22.26 -4.46
CA THR A 175 -0.30 23.39 -4.44
C THR A 175 -0.99 24.58 -3.78
N ALA A 176 -0.46 25.07 -2.65
CA ALA A 176 -1.00 26.25 -1.99
C ALA A 176 -0.74 27.50 -2.84
N THR A 177 -1.80 28.16 -3.30
CA THR A 177 -1.73 29.38 -4.12
C THR A 177 -1.53 30.66 -3.31
N GLY A 178 -1.43 30.55 -1.98
CA GLY A 178 -1.19 31.68 -1.06
C GLY A 178 -1.29 31.28 0.41
N ALA A 179 -0.98 32.22 1.30
CA ALA A 179 -0.88 31.97 2.75
C ALA A 179 -2.17 31.42 3.38
N ARG A 180 -3.34 31.88 2.90
CA ARG A 180 -4.64 31.38 3.40
C ARG A 180 -4.87 29.91 3.02
N ASP A 181 -4.49 29.53 1.81
CA ASP A 181 -4.69 28.17 1.33
C ASP A 181 -3.66 27.22 1.97
N ARG A 182 -2.43 27.69 2.18
CA ARG A 182 -1.43 26.99 3.00
C ARG A 182 -1.94 26.73 4.41
N ALA A 183 -2.46 27.75 5.09
CA ALA A 183 -2.98 27.59 6.45
C ALA A 183 -4.14 26.57 6.53
N ARG A 184 -5.01 26.52 5.52
CA ARG A 184 -6.07 25.52 5.43
C ARG A 184 -5.54 24.12 5.18
N LEU A 185 -4.54 23.98 4.30
CA LEU A 185 -3.90 22.70 4.01
C LEU A 185 -3.17 22.17 5.26
N GLN A 186 -2.45 23.03 5.96
CA GLN A 186 -1.77 22.70 7.21
C GLN A 186 -2.77 22.29 8.30
N ASP A 187 -3.89 23.01 8.47
CA ASP A 187 -4.95 22.63 9.41
C ASP A 187 -5.51 21.23 9.08
N ALA A 188 -5.85 20.99 7.81
CA ALA A 188 -6.39 19.71 7.37
C ALA A 188 -5.37 18.56 7.54
N ALA A 189 -4.10 18.79 7.21
CA ALA A 189 -3.03 17.83 7.40
C ALA A 189 -2.77 17.54 8.89
N ASN A 190 -2.73 18.56 9.74
CA ASN A 190 -2.55 18.41 11.19
C ASN A 190 -3.68 17.60 11.82
N VAL A 191 -4.94 17.84 11.43
CA VAL A 191 -6.07 17.01 11.88
C VAL A 191 -5.84 15.56 11.52
N LEU A 192 -5.44 15.28 10.28
CA LEU A 192 -5.25 13.90 9.84
C LEU A 192 -4.04 13.22 10.49
N MET A 193 -2.92 13.93 10.60
CA MET A 193 -1.71 13.45 11.27
C MET A 193 -1.94 13.16 12.75
N MET A 194 -2.67 14.04 13.45
CA MET A 194 -3.06 13.83 14.85
C MET A 194 -4.01 12.65 14.97
N SER A 195 -4.95 12.50 14.02
CA SER A 195 -5.83 11.33 13.95
C SER A 195 -5.02 10.04 13.81
N ALA A 196 -4.11 10.01 12.83
CA ALA A 196 -3.21 8.89 12.56
C ALA A 196 -2.38 8.51 13.78
N LEU A 197 -1.84 9.48 14.52
CA LEU A 197 -1.06 9.18 15.72
C LEU A 197 -1.92 8.56 16.83
N LEU A 198 -3.20 8.95 16.92
CA LEU A 198 -4.10 8.60 18.02
C LEU A 198 -5.05 7.41 17.75
N CYS A 199 -5.12 6.86 16.53
CA CYS A 199 -6.09 5.81 16.18
C CYS A 199 -5.98 4.54 17.06
N ASP A 200 -4.75 4.14 17.42
CA ASP A 200 -4.47 2.87 18.13
C ASP A 200 -4.01 3.03 19.58
N ILE A 201 -4.08 4.23 20.15
CA ILE A 201 -3.62 4.44 21.54
C ILE A 201 -4.39 3.59 22.56
N GLY A 202 -5.60 3.15 22.19
CA GLY A 202 -6.42 2.21 22.94
C GLY A 202 -5.77 0.85 23.17
N TYR A 203 -4.82 0.42 22.33
CA TYR A 203 -4.11 -0.86 22.50
C TYR A 203 -3.37 -0.94 23.82
N GLY A 204 -2.83 0.17 24.32
CA GLY A 204 -2.19 0.21 25.65
C GLY A 204 -3.15 -0.08 26.82
N ARG A 205 -4.47 -0.14 26.57
CA ARG A 205 -5.54 -0.47 27.53
C ARG A 205 -6.28 -1.75 27.18
N MET A 206 -5.83 -2.48 26.15
CA MET A 206 -6.47 -3.69 25.64
C MET A 206 -5.48 -4.86 25.65
N ASN A 207 -5.98 -6.06 25.88
CA ASN A 207 -5.18 -7.29 25.76
C ASN A 207 -5.26 -7.76 24.31
N MET A 208 -4.44 -7.19 23.46
CA MET A 208 -4.44 -7.47 22.02
C MET A 208 -3.93 -8.91 21.76
N PRO A 209 -4.60 -9.69 20.91
CA PRO A 209 -4.07 -10.99 20.48
C PRO A 209 -2.73 -10.83 19.75
N GLU A 210 -1.81 -11.75 20.01
CA GLU A 210 -0.45 -11.76 19.43
C GLU A 210 -0.22 -12.92 18.45
N GLU A 211 -1.28 -13.48 17.88
CA GLU A 211 -1.24 -14.63 16.99
C GLU A 211 -1.93 -14.35 15.65
N ASP A 212 -1.54 -15.12 14.62
CA ASP A 212 -2.25 -15.15 13.34
C ASP A 212 -3.52 -16.02 13.43
N GLY A 213 -4.42 -15.89 12.46
CA GLY A 213 -5.61 -16.74 12.37
C GLY A 213 -6.67 -16.44 13.43
N LEU A 214 -6.88 -15.15 13.71
CA LEU A 214 -7.82 -14.68 14.74
C LEU A 214 -9.22 -15.29 14.60
N SER A 215 -9.74 -15.79 15.73
CA SER A 215 -11.15 -16.20 15.84
C SER A 215 -12.10 -15.01 15.68
N ASP A 216 -13.36 -15.28 15.35
CA ASP A 216 -14.41 -14.26 15.30
C ASP A 216 -14.55 -13.51 16.63
N GLN A 217 -14.34 -14.18 17.77
CA GLN A 217 -14.39 -13.56 19.09
C GLN A 217 -13.23 -12.56 19.30
N GLN A 218 -12.01 -12.97 18.98
CA GLN A 218 -10.83 -12.10 19.04
C GLN A 218 -10.98 -10.91 18.10
N MET A 219 -11.45 -11.14 16.88
CA MET A 219 -11.71 -10.06 15.93
C MET A 219 -12.79 -9.09 16.47
N ASN A 220 -13.87 -9.60 17.06
CA ASN A 220 -14.88 -8.76 17.68
C ASN A 220 -14.36 -7.96 18.87
N TYR A 221 -13.36 -8.48 19.61
CA TYR A 221 -12.68 -7.73 20.66
C TYR A 221 -11.84 -6.58 20.07
N ILE A 222 -11.00 -6.87 19.06
CA ILE A 222 -10.17 -5.89 18.35
C ILE A 222 -11.02 -4.76 17.76
N ARG A 223 -12.19 -5.07 17.21
CA ARG A 223 -13.12 -4.09 16.64
C ARG A 223 -13.59 -3.00 17.61
N ASN A 224 -13.33 -3.13 18.92
CA ASN A 224 -13.65 -2.10 19.91
C ASN A 224 -12.54 -1.05 20.10
N HIS A 225 -11.34 -1.27 19.56
CA HIS A 225 -10.23 -0.34 19.79
C HIS A 225 -10.50 1.09 19.34
N PRO A 226 -11.27 1.39 18.26
CA PRO A 226 -11.55 2.78 17.89
C PRO A 226 -12.32 3.53 18.99
N ILE A 227 -13.24 2.81 19.67
CA ILE A 227 -13.99 3.35 20.81
C ILE A 227 -13.05 3.52 22.01
N MET A 228 -12.15 2.56 22.27
CA MET A 228 -11.19 2.67 23.37
C MET A 228 -10.24 3.86 23.19
N SER A 229 -9.65 4.00 21.99
CA SER A 229 -8.79 5.14 21.63
C SER A 229 -9.52 6.47 21.78
N TYR A 230 -10.78 6.55 21.32
CA TYR A 230 -11.61 7.74 21.54
C TYR A 230 -11.79 8.08 23.02
N LEU A 231 -12.07 7.10 23.88
CA LEU A 231 -12.27 7.35 25.31
C LEU A 231 -11.01 7.86 26.01
N MET A 232 -9.83 7.57 25.48
CA MET A 232 -8.56 8.13 25.97
C MET A 232 -8.38 9.61 25.63
N ILE A 233 -9.15 10.17 24.69
CA ILE A 233 -9.06 11.56 24.25
C ILE A 233 -10.36 12.36 24.41
N ALA A 234 -11.48 11.71 24.74
CA ALA A 234 -12.80 12.34 24.79
C ALA A 234 -12.85 13.54 25.75
N HIS A 235 -12.21 13.42 26.92
CA HIS A 235 -12.13 14.48 27.93
C HIS A 235 -11.35 15.74 27.51
N GLU A 236 -10.44 15.63 26.54
CA GLU A 236 -9.52 16.71 26.20
C GLU A 236 -10.13 17.67 25.18
N ARG A 237 -10.42 18.90 25.60
CA ARG A 237 -11.12 19.92 24.78
C ARG A 237 -10.22 20.60 23.76
N SER A 238 -8.89 20.55 23.95
CA SER A 238 -7.93 21.11 22.98
C SER A 238 -7.76 20.28 21.72
N ILE A 239 -8.21 19.01 21.72
CA ILE A 239 -8.17 18.15 20.54
C ILE A 239 -9.37 18.47 19.65
N ASP A 240 -9.08 18.78 18.38
CA ASP A 240 -10.09 19.10 17.38
C ASP A 240 -11.15 17.97 17.27
N PRO A 241 -12.45 18.28 17.27
CA PRO A 241 -13.51 17.28 17.15
C PRO A 241 -13.37 16.35 15.93
N ARG A 242 -12.79 16.83 14.82
CA ARG A 242 -12.51 16.04 13.61
C ARG A 242 -11.53 14.91 13.92
N VAL A 243 -10.53 15.14 14.78
CA VAL A 243 -9.57 14.11 15.21
C VAL A 243 -10.28 13.00 15.96
N LYS A 244 -11.10 13.35 16.94
CA LYS A 244 -11.87 12.38 17.74
C LYS A 244 -12.82 11.56 16.88
N ARG A 245 -13.48 12.21 15.93
CA ARG A 245 -14.34 11.57 14.95
C ARG A 245 -13.56 10.59 14.08
N ASN A 246 -12.42 11.01 13.56
CA ASN A 246 -11.57 10.17 12.70
C ASN A 246 -11.03 8.95 13.46
N VAL A 247 -10.62 9.11 14.72
CA VAL A 247 -10.24 7.99 15.60
C VAL A 247 -11.38 6.97 15.72
N LEU A 248 -12.64 7.40 15.84
CA LEU A 248 -13.80 6.50 15.90
C LEU A 248 -14.09 5.77 14.58
N SER A 249 -13.71 6.34 13.43
CA SER A 249 -14.14 5.89 12.11
C SER A 249 -13.02 5.43 11.17
N HIS A 250 -11.76 5.39 11.61
CA HIS A 250 -10.61 5.09 10.74
C HIS A 250 -10.61 3.68 10.11
N HIS A 251 -11.41 2.75 10.62
CA HIS A 251 -11.69 1.44 9.99
C HIS A 251 -13.02 1.41 9.23
N ARG A 252 -13.58 2.56 8.88
CA ARG A 252 -14.86 2.69 8.17
C ARG A 252 -14.78 3.52 6.88
N PRO A 253 -13.83 3.23 5.99
CA PRO A 253 -13.60 3.98 4.76
C PRO A 253 -14.76 3.88 3.74
N MET A 254 -15.58 2.83 3.78
CA MET A 254 -16.70 2.64 2.85
C MET A 254 -17.98 3.29 3.34
N LYS A 255 -18.89 3.63 2.42
CA LYS A 255 -20.24 4.09 2.77
C LYS A 255 -20.95 3.08 3.69
N ALA A 256 -21.70 3.59 4.68
CA ALA A 256 -22.47 2.74 5.58
C ALA A 256 -23.47 1.85 4.80
N GLY A 257 -23.51 0.57 5.14
CA GLY A 257 -24.38 -0.43 4.49
C GLY A 257 -23.77 -1.12 3.26
N THR A 258 -22.62 -0.66 2.75
CA THR A 258 -21.87 -1.41 1.73
C THR A 258 -21.26 -2.68 2.36
N PRO A 259 -21.44 -3.87 1.75
CA PRO A 259 -20.73 -5.07 2.18
C PRO A 259 -19.22 -4.86 2.11
N GLY A 260 -18.51 -5.20 3.18
CA GLY A 260 -17.07 -4.97 3.25
C GLY A 260 -16.53 -5.05 4.67
N ASN A 261 -15.33 -4.49 4.85
CA ASN A 261 -14.54 -4.61 6.07
C ASN A 261 -14.72 -3.46 7.06
N ASN A 262 -15.77 -2.65 6.92
CA ASN A 262 -16.04 -1.53 7.83
C ASN A 262 -16.27 -2.00 9.28
N TYR A 263 -15.52 -1.44 10.24
CA TYR A 263 -15.77 -1.65 11.67
C TYR A 263 -15.31 -0.47 12.55
N PRO A 264 -15.79 -0.39 13.81
CA PRO A 264 -17.04 -0.98 14.27
C PRO A 264 -18.24 -0.42 13.51
N SER A 265 -19.37 -1.13 13.48
CA SER A 265 -20.55 -0.64 12.74
C SER A 265 -21.09 0.65 13.37
N ILE A 266 -21.73 1.52 12.56
CA ILE A 266 -22.34 2.77 13.08
C ILE A 266 -23.30 2.49 14.22
N LYS A 267 -24.10 1.44 14.09
CA LYS A 267 -25.05 1.01 15.10
C LYS A 267 -24.34 0.66 16.41
N ASN A 268 -23.21 -0.06 16.35
CA ASN A 268 -22.43 -0.42 17.54
C ASN A 268 -21.84 0.84 18.20
N ILE A 269 -21.17 1.70 17.43
CA ILE A 269 -20.58 2.95 17.94
C ILE A 269 -21.65 3.81 18.60
N THR A 270 -22.76 4.08 17.91
CA THR A 270 -23.86 4.90 18.43
C THR A 270 -24.44 4.32 19.71
N ALA A 271 -24.71 3.01 19.76
CA ALA A 271 -25.25 2.36 20.95
C ALA A 271 -24.29 2.47 22.14
N ARG A 272 -23.00 2.22 21.91
CA ARG A 272 -21.98 2.28 22.97
C ARG A 272 -21.77 3.69 23.49
N LEU A 273 -21.73 4.67 22.59
CA LEU A 273 -21.58 6.08 22.94
C LEU A 273 -22.80 6.61 23.71
N ASN A 274 -24.03 6.29 23.29
CA ASN A 274 -25.24 6.68 24.03
C ASN A 274 -25.25 6.12 25.46
N ALA A 275 -24.91 4.84 25.64
CA ALA A 275 -24.83 4.25 26.98
C ALA A 275 -23.78 4.93 27.88
N LEU A 276 -22.65 5.35 27.31
CA LEU A 276 -21.61 6.10 28.03
C LEU A 276 -22.04 7.53 28.35
N LYS A 277 -22.74 8.18 27.41
CA LYS A 277 -23.31 9.52 27.59
C LYS A 277 -24.27 9.53 28.77
N GLU A 278 -25.26 8.66 28.80
CA GLU A 278 -26.23 8.55 29.90
C GLU A 278 -25.55 8.36 31.26
N LYS A 279 -24.49 7.54 31.31
CA LYS A 279 -23.69 7.33 32.52
C LYS A 279 -22.93 8.59 32.95
N TYR A 280 -22.35 9.33 32.01
CA TYR A 280 -21.51 10.50 32.31
C TYR A 280 -22.31 11.79 32.52
N GLU A 281 -23.53 11.89 32.01
CA GLU A 281 -24.44 13.02 32.30
C GLU A 281 -24.80 13.11 33.78
N GLN A 282 -24.83 11.97 34.48
CA GLN A 282 -25.13 11.88 35.91
C GLN A 282 -23.94 12.28 36.80
N ASP A 283 -22.72 12.36 36.26
CA ASP A 283 -21.50 12.70 36.99
C ASP A 283 -21.04 14.13 36.60
N PRO A 284 -21.18 15.14 37.49
CA PRO A 284 -20.76 16.51 37.20
C PRO A 284 -19.29 16.63 36.75
N ALA A 285 -18.40 15.77 37.24
CA ALA A 285 -16.99 15.79 36.86
C ALA A 285 -16.76 15.28 35.42
N ARG A 286 -17.69 14.48 34.88
CA ARG A 286 -17.60 13.87 33.53
C ARG A 286 -18.60 14.43 32.53
N ARG A 287 -19.42 15.40 32.94
CA ARG A 287 -20.41 16.05 32.06
C ARG A 287 -19.82 16.56 30.74
N HIS A 288 -18.61 17.10 30.77
CA HIS A 288 -17.90 17.55 29.56
C HIS A 288 -17.61 16.42 28.56
N ILE A 289 -17.45 15.18 29.03
CA ILE A 289 -17.28 13.99 28.19
C ILE A 289 -18.62 13.63 27.53
N ALA A 290 -19.73 13.74 28.26
CA ALA A 290 -21.06 13.53 27.69
C ALA A 290 -21.38 14.55 26.58
N GLU A 291 -20.99 15.82 26.78
CA GLU A 291 -21.09 16.88 25.76
C GLU A 291 -20.26 16.56 24.52
N ASP A 292 -19.04 16.06 24.69
CA ASP A 292 -18.19 15.63 23.57
C ASP A 292 -18.81 14.43 22.83
N ILE A 293 -19.33 13.44 23.56
CA ILE A 293 -20.02 12.29 22.96
C ILE A 293 -21.22 12.75 22.11
N ASP A 294 -22.02 13.70 22.59
CA ASP A 294 -23.15 14.25 21.84
C ASP A 294 -22.69 14.90 20.52
N MET A 295 -21.56 15.62 20.56
CA MET A 295 -20.93 16.18 19.37
C MET A 295 -20.46 15.10 18.40
N GLN A 296 -19.78 14.06 18.89
CA GLN A 296 -19.30 12.97 18.05
C GLN A 296 -20.44 12.19 17.40
N LEU A 297 -21.53 11.94 18.12
CA LEU A 297 -22.74 11.32 17.57
C LEU A 297 -23.31 12.13 16.41
N LYS A 298 -23.35 13.47 16.52
CA LYS A 298 -23.78 14.36 15.43
C LYS A 298 -22.83 14.30 14.23
N LEU A 299 -21.51 14.27 14.48
CA LEU A 299 -20.50 14.20 13.42
C LEU A 299 -20.49 12.84 12.71
N LEU A 300 -20.81 11.75 13.41
CA LEU A 300 -20.90 10.40 12.86
C LEU A 300 -22.15 10.18 11.99
N VAL A 301 -23.26 10.86 12.28
CA VAL A 301 -24.52 10.75 11.52
C VAL A 301 -24.49 11.57 10.23
N ARG A 302 -23.64 12.60 10.16
CA ARG A 302 -23.34 13.27 8.90
C ARG A 302 -22.56 12.30 8.02
N ASP A 303 -23.30 11.56 7.21
CA ASP A 303 -22.79 10.80 6.07
C ASP A 303 -22.18 11.85 5.13
N LEU A 304 -20.92 12.22 5.38
CA LEU A 304 -20.19 13.10 4.50
C LEU A 304 -20.07 12.32 3.19
N PRO A 305 -20.69 12.77 2.08
CA PRO A 305 -20.32 12.24 0.79
C PRO A 305 -18.81 12.51 0.69
N TYR A 306 -18.03 11.43 0.63
CA TYR A 306 -16.56 11.44 0.63
C TYR A 306 -15.94 11.78 1.99
N ASP A 307 -16.12 10.89 2.97
CA ASP A 307 -15.23 10.83 4.14
C ASP A 307 -13.81 10.39 3.74
N GLU A 308 -13.10 11.33 3.13
CA GLU A 308 -11.75 11.16 2.62
C GLU A 308 -10.77 10.77 3.75
N ASP A 309 -10.93 11.38 4.93
CA ASP A 309 -10.01 11.21 6.05
C ASP A 309 -10.01 9.76 6.56
N ALA A 310 -11.19 9.14 6.75
CA ALA A 310 -11.25 7.74 7.17
C ALA A 310 -10.63 6.80 6.13
N ALA A 311 -10.82 7.10 4.84
CA ALA A 311 -10.25 6.31 3.76
C ALA A 311 -8.73 6.44 3.65
N ILE A 312 -8.19 7.66 3.83
CA ILE A 312 -6.74 7.89 3.93
C ILE A 312 -6.17 7.16 5.15
N LEU A 313 -6.80 7.31 6.33
CA LEU A 313 -6.33 6.65 7.55
C LEU A 313 -6.36 5.13 7.45
N ALA A 314 -7.36 4.56 6.78
CA ALA A 314 -7.46 3.12 6.58
C ALA A 314 -6.30 2.59 5.72
N ILE A 315 -6.02 3.22 4.58
CA ILE A 315 -4.86 2.85 3.72
C ILE A 315 -3.55 3.04 4.48
N ALA A 316 -3.37 4.19 5.14
CA ALA A 316 -2.15 4.48 5.89
C ALA A 316 -1.93 3.49 7.04
N SER A 317 -3.01 3.05 7.71
CA SER A 317 -2.96 2.02 8.76
C SER A 317 -2.58 0.66 8.20
N GLU A 318 -3.16 0.25 7.07
CA GLU A 318 -2.84 -1.05 6.45
C GLU A 318 -1.39 -1.06 5.94
N PHE A 319 -0.93 0.01 5.29
CA PHE A 319 0.47 0.12 4.85
C PHE A 319 1.44 0.05 6.03
N ALA A 320 1.20 0.85 7.08
CA ALA A 320 2.03 0.85 8.27
C ALA A 320 2.05 -0.53 8.95
N SER A 321 0.90 -1.20 9.06
CA SER A 321 0.80 -2.53 9.65
C SER A 321 1.57 -3.57 8.83
N LEU A 322 1.39 -3.60 7.51
CA LEU A 322 2.03 -4.56 6.61
C LEU A 322 3.56 -4.41 6.60
N THR A 323 4.06 -3.18 6.70
CA THR A 323 5.50 -2.87 6.66
C THR A 323 6.15 -2.82 8.04
N SER A 324 5.42 -3.06 9.13
CA SER A 324 5.98 -3.13 10.49
C SER A 324 6.09 -4.57 10.96
N ARG A 325 7.06 -4.84 11.84
CA ARG A 325 7.20 -6.14 12.49
C ARG A 325 6.08 -6.34 13.51
N VAL A 326 5.45 -7.51 13.51
CA VAL A 326 4.48 -7.94 14.52
C VAL A 326 4.90 -9.30 15.10
N PRO A 327 4.42 -9.71 16.30
CA PRO A 327 4.88 -10.94 16.94
C PRO A 327 4.79 -12.21 16.08
N TRP A 328 3.81 -12.26 15.17
CA TRP A 328 3.53 -13.43 14.32
C TRP A 328 3.99 -13.28 12.87
N ARG A 329 4.62 -12.17 12.48
CA ARG A 329 4.97 -11.89 11.08
C ARG A 329 6.07 -10.84 10.94
N GLU A 330 7.04 -11.15 10.09
CA GLU A 330 8.05 -10.18 9.64
C GLU A 330 7.45 -9.10 8.73
N PRO A 331 8.03 -7.88 8.69
CA PRO A 331 7.55 -6.82 7.82
C PRO A 331 7.61 -7.25 6.34
N PHE A 332 6.58 -6.94 5.58
CA PHE A 332 6.62 -7.10 4.12
C PHE A 332 7.42 -5.95 3.50
N SER A 333 7.97 -6.20 2.31
CA SER A 333 8.48 -5.11 1.48
C SER A 333 7.36 -4.12 1.15
N ALA A 334 7.71 -2.86 0.92
CA ALA A 334 6.72 -1.84 0.61
C ALA A 334 5.95 -2.13 -0.68
N ARG A 335 6.64 -2.64 -1.72
CA ARG A 335 6.01 -3.11 -2.96
C ARG A 335 4.93 -4.14 -2.68
N ARG A 336 5.25 -5.14 -1.85
CA ARG A 336 4.29 -6.18 -1.47
C ARG A 336 3.13 -5.60 -0.65
N ALA A 337 3.40 -4.68 0.26
CA ALA A 337 2.36 -4.02 1.05
C ALA A 337 1.37 -3.25 0.15
N VAL A 338 1.85 -2.52 -0.86
CA VAL A 338 0.99 -1.84 -1.84
C VAL A 338 0.13 -2.85 -2.61
N GLN A 339 0.72 -3.93 -3.14
CA GLN A 339 -0.03 -4.98 -3.84
C GLN A 339 -1.13 -5.57 -2.94
N MET A 340 -0.82 -5.84 -1.67
CA MET A 340 -1.81 -6.38 -0.73
C MET A 340 -2.96 -5.40 -0.46
N ILE A 341 -2.69 -4.09 -0.37
CA ILE A 341 -3.72 -3.05 -0.27
C ILE A 341 -4.60 -3.03 -1.52
N VAL A 342 -4.01 -3.11 -2.72
CA VAL A 342 -4.77 -3.23 -3.97
C VAL A 342 -5.63 -4.48 -3.97
N ASN A 343 -5.09 -5.62 -3.55
CA ASN A 343 -5.80 -6.91 -3.52
C ASN A 343 -6.93 -6.94 -2.48
N ASN A 344 -6.87 -6.07 -1.46
CA ASN A 344 -7.93 -5.90 -0.45
C ASN A 344 -8.91 -4.75 -0.80
N SER A 345 -8.65 -3.99 -1.86
CA SER A 345 -9.37 -2.76 -2.19
C SER A 345 -10.86 -2.95 -2.40
N TYR A 346 -11.25 -4.02 -3.10
CA TYR A 346 -12.64 -4.30 -3.45
C TYR A 346 -13.58 -4.41 -2.24
N PHE A 347 -13.08 -4.80 -1.07
CA PHE A 347 -13.87 -4.97 0.15
C PHE A 347 -13.66 -3.84 1.18
N THR A 348 -12.63 -3.04 0.99
CA THR A 348 -12.11 -2.18 2.07
C THR A 348 -12.06 -0.72 1.67
N TYR A 349 -11.82 -0.34 0.42
CA TYR A 349 -11.55 1.06 0.08
C TYR A 349 -12.45 1.59 -1.04
N PRO A 350 -12.84 2.88 -0.98
CA PRO A 350 -13.46 3.52 -2.13
C PRO A 350 -12.49 3.58 -3.31
N ASP A 351 -12.96 3.25 -4.52
CA ASP A 351 -12.14 3.19 -5.74
C ASP A 351 -11.32 4.47 -5.98
N ARG A 352 -11.93 5.63 -5.71
CA ARG A 352 -11.27 6.94 -5.83
C ARG A 352 -9.99 7.03 -5.01
N ILE A 353 -10.03 6.55 -3.77
CA ILE A 353 -8.90 6.65 -2.84
C ILE A 353 -7.79 5.67 -3.20
N VAL A 354 -8.14 4.46 -3.65
CA VAL A 354 -7.17 3.48 -4.16
C VAL A 354 -6.43 4.03 -5.37
N ARG A 355 -7.17 4.64 -6.31
CA ARG A 355 -6.60 5.33 -7.46
C ARG A 355 -5.60 6.40 -7.03
N GLU A 356 -6.02 7.32 -6.16
CA GLU A 356 -5.15 8.42 -5.76
C GLU A 356 -3.95 7.95 -4.94
N PHE A 357 -4.09 6.86 -4.17
CA PHE A 357 -2.95 6.21 -3.52
C PHE A 357 -1.96 5.64 -4.53
N LEU A 358 -2.43 4.89 -5.53
CA LEU A 358 -1.60 4.31 -6.58
C LEU A 358 -0.90 5.37 -7.44
N ASP A 359 -1.58 6.47 -7.71
CA ASP A 359 -1.13 7.49 -8.66
C ASP A 359 -0.18 8.53 -8.04
N TYR A 360 -0.30 8.79 -6.72
CA TYR A 360 0.41 9.90 -6.09
C TYR A 360 1.28 9.51 -4.89
N VAL A 361 1.17 8.30 -4.35
CA VAL A 361 1.87 7.96 -3.09
C VAL A 361 2.57 6.60 -3.14
N SER A 362 2.01 5.59 -3.81
CA SER A 362 2.58 4.24 -3.79
C SER A 362 3.99 4.16 -4.38
N ILE A 363 4.29 4.95 -5.42
CA ILE A 363 5.61 5.03 -6.06
C ILE A 363 6.65 5.52 -5.05
N SER A 364 6.33 6.63 -4.38
CA SER A 364 7.11 7.25 -3.31
C SER A 364 7.33 6.33 -2.10
N LEU A 365 6.36 5.46 -1.84
CA LEU A 365 6.47 4.43 -0.81
C LEU A 365 7.27 3.21 -1.26
N CYS A 366 7.70 3.12 -2.51
CA CYS A 366 8.38 1.95 -3.05
C CYS A 366 9.64 2.34 -3.81
N ASN A 367 10.48 3.17 -3.19
CA ASN A 367 11.76 3.62 -3.75
C ASN A 367 11.64 4.24 -5.14
N ASN A 368 10.53 4.96 -5.38
CA ASN A 368 10.20 5.59 -6.65
C ASN A 368 9.99 4.61 -7.82
N GLU A 369 9.60 3.37 -7.54
CA GLU A 369 9.28 2.38 -8.56
C GLU A 369 7.78 2.20 -8.78
N LYS A 370 7.39 1.94 -10.05
CA LYS A 370 6.02 1.51 -10.38
C LYS A 370 5.73 0.15 -9.75
N ILE A 371 4.55 0.01 -9.16
CA ILE A 371 4.08 -1.26 -8.58
C ILE A 371 3.39 -2.12 -9.63
N LEU A 372 2.72 -1.46 -10.57
CA LEU A 372 2.10 -2.07 -11.74
C LEU A 372 2.88 -1.62 -12.98
N LYS A 373 3.55 -2.57 -13.63
CA LYS A 373 4.43 -2.36 -14.79
C LYS A 373 3.84 -3.01 -16.04
N GLU A 374 4.37 -2.62 -17.20
CA GLU A 374 4.06 -3.31 -18.46
C GLU A 374 4.41 -4.80 -18.37
N GLY A 375 3.53 -5.64 -18.91
CA GLY A 375 3.64 -7.10 -18.81
C GLY A 375 3.01 -7.69 -17.55
N ASP A 376 2.74 -6.92 -16.50
CA ASP A 376 2.10 -7.42 -15.27
C ASP A 376 0.65 -7.86 -15.54
N PHE A 377 0.23 -8.92 -14.84
CA PHE A 377 -1.14 -9.39 -14.86
C PHE A 377 -1.98 -8.74 -13.76
N ILE A 378 -3.15 -8.25 -14.14
CA ILE A 378 -4.10 -7.62 -13.23
C ILE A 378 -5.50 -8.22 -13.41
N ILE A 379 -6.30 -8.14 -12.35
CA ILE A 379 -7.73 -8.41 -12.39
C ILE A 379 -8.45 -7.10 -12.13
N VAL A 380 -9.34 -6.75 -13.05
CA VAL A 380 -10.20 -5.58 -12.94
C VAL A 380 -11.63 -6.02 -12.65
N ALA A 381 -12.34 -5.24 -11.82
CA ALA A 381 -13.75 -5.40 -11.58
C ALA A 381 -14.54 -4.33 -12.35
N MET A 382 -15.68 -4.74 -12.91
CA MET A 382 -16.66 -3.86 -13.52
C MET A 382 -18.05 -4.23 -13.01
N ARG A 383 -18.83 -3.23 -12.61
CA ARG A 383 -20.22 -3.43 -12.20
C ARG A 383 -21.17 -3.07 -13.33
N SER A 384 -22.03 -4.00 -13.73
CA SER A 384 -23.06 -3.71 -14.73
C SER A 384 -24.17 -2.83 -14.15
N GLY A 385 -24.95 -2.21 -15.03
CA GLY A 385 -26.18 -1.48 -14.64
C GLY A 385 -27.22 -2.35 -13.91
N SER A 386 -27.17 -3.68 -14.08
CA SER A 386 -27.99 -4.64 -13.33
C SER A 386 -27.44 -4.99 -11.94
N GLY A 387 -26.31 -4.40 -11.55
CA GLY A 387 -25.68 -4.57 -10.25
C GLY A 387 -24.76 -5.79 -10.13
N LYS A 388 -24.61 -6.59 -11.19
CA LYS A 388 -23.70 -7.75 -11.24
C LYS A 388 -22.25 -7.29 -11.44
N THR A 389 -21.34 -7.84 -10.66
CA THR A 389 -19.89 -7.61 -10.85
C THR A 389 -19.30 -8.66 -11.78
N PHE A 390 -18.47 -8.19 -12.71
CA PHE A 390 -17.65 -9.01 -13.59
C PHE A 390 -16.19 -8.79 -13.24
N PHE A 391 -15.41 -9.84 -13.33
CA PHE A 391 -13.99 -9.85 -13.05
C PHE A 391 -13.27 -10.29 -14.32
N GLU A 392 -12.43 -9.40 -14.83
CA GLU A 392 -11.75 -9.56 -16.11
C GLU A 392 -10.25 -9.58 -15.85
N VAL A 393 -9.56 -10.50 -16.53
CA VAL A 393 -8.11 -10.61 -16.45
C VAL A 393 -7.48 -9.90 -17.64
N GLY A 394 -6.52 -9.04 -17.34
CA GLY A 394 -5.78 -8.28 -18.33
C GLY A 394 -4.28 -8.29 -18.08
N GLN A 395 -3.52 -8.02 -19.14
CA GLN A 395 -2.09 -7.77 -19.08
C GLN A 395 -1.86 -6.29 -19.35
N ILE A 396 -1.06 -5.64 -18.53
CA ILE A 396 -0.73 -4.23 -18.71
C ILE A 396 0.12 -4.07 -19.97
N THR A 397 -0.30 -3.17 -20.85
CA THR A 397 0.39 -2.86 -22.11
C THR A 397 1.07 -1.50 -22.10
N ASN A 398 0.59 -0.58 -21.27
CA ASN A 398 1.23 0.72 -21.01
C ASN A 398 0.90 1.17 -19.59
N ALA A 399 1.92 1.54 -18.82
CA ALA A 399 1.76 2.19 -17.53
C ALA A 399 2.56 3.49 -17.48
N THR A 400 1.86 4.62 -17.37
CA THR A 400 2.48 5.91 -17.01
C THR A 400 2.76 5.97 -15.51
N ARG A 401 3.21 7.12 -14.99
CA ARG A 401 3.26 7.35 -13.53
C ARG A 401 1.88 7.18 -12.84
N PHE A 402 0.79 7.36 -13.59
CA PHE A 402 -0.57 7.14 -13.13
C PHE A 402 -0.99 5.69 -13.36
N GLN A 403 -0.49 4.81 -12.49
CA GLN A 403 -0.61 3.36 -12.60
C GLN A 403 -2.00 2.79 -12.26
N SER A 404 -2.93 3.61 -11.77
CA SER A 404 -4.31 3.17 -11.48
C SER A 404 -5.17 2.90 -12.73
N LYS A 405 -4.78 3.49 -13.86
CA LYS A 405 -5.53 3.47 -15.13
C LYS A 405 -4.60 3.18 -16.33
N PRO A 406 -3.92 2.01 -16.34
CA PRO A 406 -3.05 1.62 -17.43
C PRO A 406 -3.82 1.30 -18.71
N GLY A 407 -3.09 1.20 -19.82
CA GLY A 407 -3.53 0.42 -20.97
C GLY A 407 -3.45 -1.07 -20.63
N MET A 408 -4.45 -1.85 -21.04
CA MET A 408 -4.43 -3.31 -20.82
C MET A 408 -5.06 -4.09 -21.97
N ASP A 409 -4.53 -5.27 -22.23
CA ASP A 409 -5.17 -6.26 -23.09
C ASP A 409 -5.95 -7.26 -22.25
N ARG A 410 -7.27 -7.31 -22.43
CA ARG A 410 -8.13 -8.29 -21.74
C ARG A 410 -8.09 -9.61 -22.48
N PHE A 411 -7.76 -10.69 -21.79
CA PHE A 411 -7.67 -12.01 -22.40
C PHE A 411 -8.43 -13.10 -21.66
N ALA A 412 -9.02 -12.84 -20.49
CA ALA A 412 -9.90 -13.80 -19.82
C ALA A 412 -10.93 -13.16 -18.87
N THR A 413 -11.83 -13.99 -18.34
CA THR A 413 -12.66 -13.68 -17.16
C THR A 413 -12.47 -14.77 -16.12
N ILE A 414 -12.53 -14.41 -14.84
CA ILE A 414 -12.35 -15.35 -13.73
C ILE A 414 -13.13 -14.86 -12.51
N TYR A 415 -13.89 -15.72 -11.85
CA TYR A 415 -14.65 -15.32 -10.66
C TYR A 415 -13.93 -15.78 -9.39
N PRO A 416 -13.72 -14.89 -8.41
CA PRO A 416 -13.00 -15.26 -7.18
C PRO A 416 -13.86 -16.11 -6.25
N GLU A 417 -13.18 -16.91 -5.42
CA GLU A 417 -13.74 -17.39 -4.17
C GLU A 417 -13.55 -16.33 -3.09
N ILE A 418 -14.66 -15.93 -2.43
CA ILE A 418 -14.67 -14.85 -1.45
C ILE A 418 -14.86 -15.42 -0.05
N GLY A 419 -13.85 -15.22 0.80
CA GLY A 419 -13.90 -15.48 2.23
C GLY A 419 -14.63 -14.34 2.94
N ARG A 420 -15.33 -14.66 4.03
CA ARG A 420 -16.15 -13.67 4.78
C ARG A 420 -15.82 -13.59 6.27
N SER A 421 -15.05 -14.54 6.81
CA SER A 421 -14.66 -14.58 8.22
C SER A 421 -13.13 -14.74 8.31
N PRO A 422 -12.47 -14.04 9.26
CA PRO A 422 -13.04 -13.02 10.15
C PRO A 422 -13.31 -11.67 9.44
N LYS A 423 -12.82 -11.53 8.20
CA LYS A 423 -13.02 -10.37 7.29
C LYS A 423 -13.30 -10.84 5.86
N PHE A 424 -13.81 -9.93 5.01
CA PHE A 424 -13.94 -10.17 3.58
C PHE A 424 -12.57 -10.13 2.89
N GLN A 425 -12.30 -11.11 2.04
CA GLN A 425 -11.08 -11.18 1.23
C GLN A 425 -11.27 -12.09 0.01
N PHE A 426 -10.45 -11.91 -1.02
CA PHE A 426 -10.27 -12.91 -2.05
C PHE A 426 -9.45 -14.07 -1.48
N LEU A 427 -10.00 -15.29 -1.50
CA LEU A 427 -9.28 -16.48 -1.04
C LEU A 427 -8.41 -17.05 -2.16
N LYS A 428 -8.99 -17.17 -3.36
CA LYS A 428 -8.31 -17.61 -4.57
C LYS A 428 -9.11 -17.27 -5.82
N PHE A 429 -8.45 -17.34 -6.96
CA PHE A 429 -9.06 -17.29 -8.29
C PHE A 429 -8.95 -18.69 -8.93
N PRO A 430 -9.99 -19.53 -8.87
CA PRO A 430 -9.95 -20.91 -9.34
C PRO A 430 -9.74 -21.00 -10.86
N LEU A 431 -8.74 -21.78 -11.27
CA LEU A 431 -8.35 -21.92 -12.68
C LEU A 431 -9.44 -22.60 -13.52
N GLU A 432 -10.26 -23.46 -12.92
CA GLU A 432 -11.40 -24.09 -13.61
C GLU A 432 -12.47 -23.07 -14.02
N GLY A 433 -12.50 -21.91 -13.34
CA GLY A 433 -13.36 -20.78 -13.65
C GLY A 433 -12.78 -19.82 -14.68
N LEU A 434 -11.53 -19.99 -15.10
CA LEU A 434 -10.86 -19.13 -16.07
C LEU A 434 -11.44 -19.37 -17.46
N LYS A 435 -12.02 -18.32 -18.04
CA LYS A 435 -12.62 -18.36 -19.38
C LYS A 435 -11.85 -17.43 -20.31
N PRO A 436 -10.99 -17.96 -21.20
CA PRO A 436 -10.27 -17.15 -22.18
C PRO A 436 -11.23 -16.37 -23.08
N ASP A 437 -10.86 -15.14 -23.43
CA ASP A 437 -11.55 -14.34 -24.44
C ASP A 437 -10.70 -14.28 -25.72
N PRO A 438 -11.13 -14.90 -26.82
CA PRO A 438 -10.37 -14.95 -28.06
C PRO A 438 -10.24 -13.57 -28.74
N ARG A 439 -11.07 -12.59 -28.36
CA ARG A 439 -11.09 -11.27 -29.01
C ARG A 439 -9.93 -10.36 -28.58
N LYS A 440 -9.30 -10.65 -27.43
CA LYS A 440 -8.18 -9.90 -26.86
C LYS A 440 -8.35 -8.38 -26.96
N ALA A 441 -9.48 -7.89 -26.44
CA ALA A 441 -9.82 -6.49 -26.54
C ALA A 441 -8.82 -5.64 -25.76
N HIS A 442 -8.28 -4.63 -26.44
CA HIS A 442 -7.43 -3.62 -25.83
C HIS A 442 -8.30 -2.53 -25.17
N TYR A 443 -7.95 -2.14 -23.95
CA TYR A 443 -8.61 -1.10 -23.18
C TYR A 443 -7.62 -0.05 -22.72
N GLU A 444 -8.00 1.21 -22.87
CA GLU A 444 -7.30 2.35 -22.30
C GLU A 444 -8.09 2.84 -21.08
N LEU A 445 -7.74 2.35 -19.88
CA LEU A 445 -8.52 2.65 -18.66
C LEU A 445 -8.52 4.15 -18.29
N SER A 446 -7.57 4.89 -18.85
CA SER A 446 -7.48 6.35 -18.78
C SER A 446 -8.66 7.06 -19.48
N LYS A 447 -9.23 6.48 -20.53
CA LYS A 447 -10.29 7.07 -21.39
C LYS A 447 -11.72 6.76 -20.91
N ASP A 448 -11.94 6.96 -19.61
CA ASP A 448 -13.25 6.84 -18.94
C ASP A 448 -13.86 5.42 -18.93
N ASP A 449 -13.03 4.42 -18.62
CA ASP A 449 -13.49 3.06 -18.34
C ASP A 449 -13.97 2.95 -16.87
N SER A 450 -15.10 2.27 -16.67
CA SER A 450 -15.68 1.95 -15.35
C SER A 450 -14.97 0.79 -14.62
N ARG A 451 -13.96 0.18 -15.25
CA ARG A 451 -13.13 -0.85 -14.65
C ARG A 451 -12.19 -0.28 -13.60
N HIS A 452 -12.05 -1.00 -12.51
CA HIS A 452 -11.12 -0.68 -11.44
C HIS A 452 -10.23 -1.89 -11.14
N ILE A 453 -8.94 -1.65 -10.95
CA ILE A 453 -7.99 -2.68 -10.56
C ILE A 453 -8.32 -3.13 -9.14
N VAL A 454 -8.59 -4.43 -8.98
CA VAL A 454 -8.94 -5.04 -7.69
C VAL A 454 -7.95 -6.11 -7.26
N TYR A 455 -7.04 -6.50 -8.15
CA TYR A 455 -6.02 -7.48 -7.86
C TYR A 455 -4.81 -7.31 -8.78
N ALA A 456 -3.62 -7.33 -8.21
CA ALA A 456 -2.34 -7.51 -8.90
C ALA A 456 -1.89 -8.96 -8.68
N VAL A 457 -1.66 -9.69 -9.77
CA VAL A 457 -1.23 -11.10 -9.74
C VAL A 457 0.29 -11.12 -9.57
N ASP A 458 0.78 -11.74 -8.51
CA ASP A 458 2.20 -11.78 -8.18
C ASP A 458 2.79 -13.17 -8.48
N PRO A 459 3.88 -13.31 -9.25
CA PRO A 459 4.42 -14.63 -9.61
C PRO A 459 4.91 -15.44 -8.40
N THR A 460 5.27 -14.78 -7.29
CA THR A 460 5.75 -15.46 -6.09
C THR A 460 4.59 -15.93 -5.21
N HIS A 461 3.50 -15.15 -5.16
CA HIS A 461 2.38 -15.40 -4.25
C HIS A 461 1.17 -16.06 -4.93
N ASP A 462 1.07 -15.94 -6.25
CA ASP A 462 0.01 -16.49 -7.10
C ASP A 462 0.59 -17.36 -8.24
N PRO A 463 1.56 -18.27 -7.98
CA PRO A 463 2.34 -18.92 -9.03
C PRO A 463 1.47 -19.69 -10.03
N ASP A 464 0.48 -20.44 -9.56
CA ASP A 464 -0.40 -21.24 -10.41
C ASP A 464 -1.25 -20.36 -11.35
N LEU A 465 -1.77 -19.24 -10.84
CA LEU A 465 -2.53 -18.29 -11.64
C LEU A 465 -1.62 -17.59 -12.65
N TYR A 466 -0.46 -17.09 -12.20
CA TYR A 466 0.50 -16.40 -13.04
C TYR A 466 0.93 -17.27 -14.23
N GLU A 467 1.33 -18.51 -13.97
CA GLU A 467 1.76 -19.45 -15.01
C GLU A 467 0.66 -19.74 -16.03
N GLU A 468 -0.58 -19.91 -15.59
CA GLU A 468 -1.69 -20.17 -16.51
C GLU A 468 -2.02 -18.94 -17.37
N LEU A 469 -2.00 -17.74 -16.80
CA LEU A 469 -2.17 -16.50 -17.55
C LEU A 469 -1.04 -16.30 -18.57
N PHE A 470 0.19 -16.62 -18.20
CA PHE A 470 1.35 -16.54 -19.06
C PHE A 470 1.29 -17.51 -20.25
N LYS A 471 0.74 -18.72 -20.08
CA LYS A 471 0.49 -19.65 -21.21
C LYS A 471 -0.55 -19.10 -22.19
N LEU A 472 -1.60 -18.45 -21.69
CA LEU A 472 -2.65 -17.86 -22.52
C LEU A 472 -2.16 -16.70 -23.39
N THR A 473 -1.14 -15.97 -22.95
CA THR A 473 -0.50 -14.92 -23.76
C THR A 473 0.48 -15.52 -24.78
N ARG A 474 1.24 -16.58 -24.44
CA ARG A 474 2.22 -17.23 -25.33
C ARG A 474 1.65 -18.10 -26.45
N THR A 475 0.49 -18.72 -26.25
CA THR A 475 -0.18 -19.56 -27.28
C THR A 475 -0.64 -18.78 -28.52
N HIS A 476 -0.25 -17.51 -28.65
CA HIS A 476 -0.65 -16.62 -29.72
C HIS A 476 0.49 -15.70 -30.17
N VAL A 477 1.61 -16.27 -30.59
CA VAL A 477 2.49 -15.61 -31.56
C VAL A 477 1.85 -15.84 -32.94
N PRO A 478 1.45 -14.80 -33.69
CA PRO A 478 0.98 -14.96 -35.06
C PRO A 478 2.08 -15.61 -35.90
N GLY A 479 1.71 -16.62 -36.68
CA GLY A 479 2.64 -17.41 -37.46
C GLY A 479 3.53 -16.57 -38.38
N HIS A 480 4.83 -16.86 -38.33
CA HIS A 480 5.63 -16.89 -39.54
C HIS A 480 4.99 -17.94 -40.46
N GLU A 481 4.06 -17.52 -41.31
CA GLU A 481 3.68 -18.32 -42.47
C GLU A 481 4.91 -18.46 -43.36
N GLY A 482 5.35 -19.70 -43.50
CA GLY A 482 6.46 -20.09 -44.36
C GLY A 482 6.23 -19.55 -45.76
N THR A 483 7.27 -18.91 -46.28
CA THR A 483 7.42 -18.66 -47.70
C THR A 483 7.41 -20.00 -48.43
N GLY A 484 6.22 -20.39 -48.90
CA GLY A 484 6.05 -21.48 -49.85
C GLY A 484 6.87 -21.16 -51.10
N SER A 485 7.95 -21.90 -51.29
CA SER A 485 8.71 -21.95 -52.52
C SER A 485 7.81 -22.43 -53.66
N VAL A 486 7.56 -21.55 -54.63
CA VAL A 486 6.98 -21.93 -55.92
C VAL A 486 8.07 -22.65 -56.71
N HIS A 487 7.93 -23.96 -56.85
CA HIS A 487 8.58 -24.71 -57.92
C HIS A 487 7.53 -25.36 -58.81
N THR A 488 7.67 -25.04 -60.10
CA THR A 488 7.09 -25.55 -61.35
C THR A 488 5.83 -24.89 -61.86
#